data_AF-A0A0C9SYD9-F1
#
_entry.id   AF-A0A0C9SYD9-F1
#
_cell.length_a   1.000
_cell.length_b   1.000
_cell.length_c   1.000
_cell.angle_alpha   90.00
_cell.angle_beta   90.00
_cell.angle_gamma   90.00
#
_symmetry.space_group_name_H-M   'P 1'
#
loop_
_entity.id
_entity.type
_entity.pdbx_description
1 polymer ?
#
loop_
_entity_poly.entity_id
_entity_poly.type
_entity_poly.pdbx_seq_one_letter_code
_entity_poly.pdbx_strand_id
1 'polypeptide(L)'
;MPKATVSRRSKRSKEPWGGFVEKTTRVPMRPRDPRYRNNWEQMLGDADPTYEPPTDEEIEQSYGGMQAYNAWVLSNMTGPGETFVNIIGNRPNRGVTEDVHIVSFPDSQNLCIRVFPGGFEEFGQYFIEFFDLTTRAPVRAPASCEFISNYRPGSLCMPGKLVTWQKTWGFDVGENSTEMYAVPEGSMWELRRPGKPHVRFSIPIRVQARFPVAIPYVA
;
A
#
# COMPACT_ATOMS: atom_id res chain seq x y z
N MET A 1 12.32 49.13 32.79
CA MET A 1 11.63 48.39 31.71
C MET A 1 10.62 47.42 32.34
N PRO A 2 9.43 47.24 31.75
CA PRO A 2 8.24 46.72 32.43
C PRO A 2 8.18 45.18 32.52
N LYS A 3 7.39 44.71 33.49
CA LYS A 3 7.02 43.30 33.79
C LYS A 3 5.77 42.85 33.01
N ALA A 4 5.67 41.55 32.72
CA ALA A 4 4.41 40.78 32.65
C ALA A 4 4.78 39.27 32.70
N THR A 5 4.49 38.48 33.74
CA THR A 5 3.21 38.08 34.37
C THR A 5 2.25 37.39 33.40
N VAL A 6 2.33 36.05 33.36
CA VAL A 6 1.42 35.17 32.62
C VAL A 6 0.12 35.01 33.41
N SER A 7 -0.98 35.50 32.85
CA SER A 7 -2.34 35.38 33.39
C SER A 7 -3.08 34.21 32.75
N ARG A 8 -3.62 33.32 33.58
CA ARG A 8 -4.71 32.38 33.26
C ARG A 8 -6.05 33.10 33.47
N ARG A 9 -6.95 33.12 32.47
CA ARG A 9 -8.33 32.58 32.60
C ARG A 9 -9.12 32.61 31.30
N SER A 10 -10.01 31.63 31.23
CA SER A 10 -11.06 31.30 30.27
C SER A 10 -11.94 32.44 29.77
N LYS A 11 -12.52 32.26 28.57
CA LYS A 11 -13.97 32.26 28.36
C LYS A 11 -14.34 31.35 27.19
N ARG A 12 -15.04 30.27 27.52
CA ARG A 12 -15.73 29.36 26.60
C ARG A 12 -17.10 30.00 26.36
N SER A 13 -17.36 30.54 25.18
CA SER A 13 -18.72 30.94 24.79
C SER A 13 -19.51 29.67 24.44
N LYS A 14 -20.69 29.56 25.04
CA LYS A 14 -21.75 28.63 24.70
C LYS A 14 -22.64 29.26 23.63
N GLU A 15 -23.39 28.39 22.95
CA GLU A 15 -24.59 28.61 22.11
C GLU A 15 -24.39 28.45 20.58
N PRO A 16 -25.46 28.08 19.82
CA PRO A 16 -25.85 26.68 19.68
C PRO A 16 -26.17 26.39 18.20
N TRP A 17 -25.26 25.76 17.46
CA TRP A 17 -25.60 25.22 16.14
C TRP A 17 -26.26 23.86 16.40
N GLY A 18 -27.58 23.73 16.33
CA GLY A 18 -28.37 24.07 15.15
C GLY A 18 -28.23 22.88 14.22
N GLY A 19 -29.24 22.00 14.22
CA GLY A 19 -29.19 20.69 13.57
C GLY A 19 -28.67 20.78 12.14
N PHE A 20 -27.60 20.03 11.87
CA PHE A 20 -27.26 19.65 10.52
C PHE A 20 -27.68 18.21 10.32
N VAL A 21 -28.77 18.10 9.57
CA VAL A 21 -29.23 16.94 8.82
C VAL A 21 -28.05 16.09 8.39
N GLU A 22 -28.15 14.81 8.73
CA GLU A 22 -27.39 13.70 8.18
C GLU A 22 -27.38 13.82 6.64
N LYS A 23 -26.34 14.46 6.09
CA LYS A 23 -26.00 14.33 4.68
C LYS A 23 -24.81 13.41 4.61
N THR A 24 -25.12 12.16 4.35
CA THR A 24 -24.21 11.14 3.83
C THR A 24 -23.55 11.63 2.54
N THR A 25 -22.58 12.52 2.62
CA THR A 25 -21.69 12.78 1.49
C THR A 25 -20.62 11.71 1.51
N ARG A 26 -20.93 10.59 0.86
CA ARG A 26 -19.95 9.61 0.39
C ARG A 26 -18.88 10.39 -0.37
N VAL A 27 -17.64 10.39 0.13
CA VAL A 27 -16.50 10.93 -0.62
C VAL A 27 -16.34 10.08 -1.87
N PRO A 28 -16.13 10.67 -3.06
CA PRO A 28 -16.12 9.91 -4.30
C PRO A 28 -14.88 9.02 -4.28
N MET A 29 -15.07 7.71 -4.40
CA MET A 29 -14.09 6.91 -5.16
C MET A 29 -13.83 7.70 -6.44
N ARG A 30 -12.58 7.95 -6.85
CA ARG A 30 -12.37 8.29 -8.28
C ARG A 30 -13.21 7.26 -9.02
N PRO A 31 -14.23 7.66 -9.81
CA PRO A 31 -15.04 6.68 -10.49
C PRO A 31 -14.03 5.84 -11.25
N ARG A 32 -13.91 4.58 -10.85
CA ARG A 32 -13.25 3.62 -11.71
C ARG A 32 -14.03 3.76 -12.99
N ASP A 33 -13.36 4.22 -14.04
CA ASP A 33 -14.02 4.31 -15.32
C ASP A 33 -14.61 2.92 -15.54
N PRO A 34 -15.94 2.80 -15.66
CA PRO A 34 -16.60 1.49 -15.66
C PRO A 34 -16.15 0.63 -16.84
N ARG A 35 -15.45 1.23 -17.82
CA ARG A 35 -14.73 0.53 -18.88
C ARG A 35 -13.61 -0.37 -18.33
N TYR A 36 -12.92 0.01 -17.26
CA TYR A 36 -11.71 -0.68 -16.78
C TYR A 36 -11.96 -1.59 -15.57
N ARG A 37 -11.57 -2.86 -15.68
CA ARG A 37 -11.77 -3.92 -14.67
C ARG A 37 -10.69 -3.95 -13.61
N ASN A 38 -9.49 -3.47 -13.94
CA ASN A 38 -8.33 -3.43 -13.05
C ASN A 38 -7.54 -2.13 -13.21
N ASN A 39 -6.55 -1.92 -12.34
CA ASN A 39 -5.78 -0.68 -12.31
C ASN A 39 -4.80 -0.57 -13.50
N TRP A 40 -4.49 -1.66 -14.20
CA TRP A 40 -3.61 -1.65 -15.38
C TRP A 40 -4.36 -1.24 -16.63
N GLU A 41 -5.59 -1.70 -16.81
CA GLU A 41 -6.46 -1.18 -17.88
C GLU A 41 -6.74 0.31 -17.70
N GLN A 42 -6.86 0.76 -16.45
CA GLN A 42 -6.95 2.18 -16.14
C GLN A 42 -5.64 2.90 -16.44
N MET A 43 -4.48 2.35 -16.08
CA MET A 43 -3.18 2.94 -16.41
C MET A 43 -2.95 3.00 -17.93
N LEU A 44 -3.33 1.96 -18.67
CA LEU A 44 -3.26 1.91 -20.13
C LEU A 44 -4.19 2.93 -20.76
N GLY A 45 -5.42 3.09 -20.24
CA GLY A 45 -6.34 4.15 -20.66
C GLY A 45 -5.87 5.57 -20.32
N ASP A 46 -5.16 5.75 -19.21
CA ASP A 46 -4.56 7.02 -18.83
C ASP A 46 -3.33 7.35 -19.71
N ALA A 47 -2.58 6.32 -20.14
CA ALA A 47 -1.41 6.45 -21.00
C ALA A 47 -1.76 6.55 -22.49
N ASP A 48 -2.81 5.85 -22.92
CA ASP A 48 -3.38 5.85 -24.26
C ASP A 48 -4.90 6.02 -24.16
N PRO A 49 -5.42 7.25 -24.36
CA PRO A 49 -6.85 7.53 -24.31
C PRO A 49 -7.70 6.74 -25.33
N THR A 50 -7.07 6.11 -26.32
CA THR A 50 -7.73 5.27 -27.33
C THR A 50 -7.78 3.79 -26.96
N TYR A 51 -7.18 3.41 -25.83
CA TYR A 51 -7.22 2.04 -25.32
C TYR A 51 -8.66 1.63 -24.95
N GLU A 52 -9.16 0.62 -25.65
CA GLU A 52 -10.40 -0.09 -25.30
C GLU A 52 -10.04 -1.44 -24.67
N PRO A 53 -10.45 -1.70 -23.41
CA PRO A 53 -10.19 -2.98 -22.76
C PRO A 53 -11.05 -4.07 -23.40
N PRO A 54 -10.51 -5.28 -23.63
CA PRO A 54 -11.27 -6.37 -24.24
C PRO A 54 -12.44 -6.77 -23.34
N THR A 55 -13.56 -7.21 -23.89
CA THR A 55 -14.69 -7.73 -23.11
C THR A 55 -14.35 -9.05 -22.39
N ASP A 56 -15.17 -9.48 -21.44
CA ASP A 56 -14.96 -10.76 -20.74
C ASP A 56 -15.10 -11.96 -21.70
N GLU A 57 -15.96 -11.86 -22.71
CA GLU A 57 -16.12 -12.88 -23.75
C GLU A 57 -14.88 -12.95 -24.67
N GLU A 58 -14.32 -11.80 -25.06
CA GLU A 58 -13.06 -11.75 -25.82
C GLU A 58 -11.88 -12.27 -25.01
N ILE A 59 -11.87 -12.05 -23.69
CA ILE A 59 -10.88 -12.63 -22.79
C ILE A 59 -10.98 -14.15 -22.76
N GLU A 60 -12.19 -14.66 -22.60
CA GLU A 60 -12.42 -16.11 -22.52
C GLU A 60 -12.04 -16.79 -23.84
N GLN A 61 -12.43 -16.20 -24.98
CA GLN A 61 -12.13 -16.74 -26.30
C GLN A 61 -10.65 -16.64 -26.69
N SER A 62 -9.99 -15.53 -26.37
CA SER A 62 -8.63 -15.26 -26.86
C SER A 62 -7.54 -15.74 -25.91
N TYR A 63 -7.83 -15.81 -24.62
CA TYR A 63 -6.84 -16.13 -23.59
C TYR A 63 -7.24 -17.30 -22.69
N GLY A 64 -8.47 -17.81 -22.77
CA GLY A 64 -8.93 -18.89 -21.88
C GLY A 64 -9.17 -18.43 -20.44
N GLY A 65 -9.47 -17.13 -20.28
CA GLY A 65 -9.88 -16.54 -19.02
C GLY A 65 -8.93 -15.49 -18.44
N MET A 66 -9.42 -14.81 -17.40
CA MET A 66 -8.80 -13.61 -16.82
C MET A 66 -7.36 -13.82 -16.32
N GLN A 67 -7.05 -15.02 -15.83
CA GLN A 67 -5.70 -15.32 -15.32
C GLN A 67 -4.66 -15.32 -16.44
N ALA A 68 -4.99 -15.94 -17.58
CA ALA A 68 -4.12 -16.01 -18.74
C ALA A 68 -4.05 -14.67 -19.49
N TYR A 69 -5.14 -13.91 -19.53
CA TYR A 69 -5.11 -12.54 -20.04
C TYR A 69 -4.17 -11.64 -19.23
N ASN A 70 -4.25 -11.67 -17.89
CA ASN A 70 -3.33 -10.92 -17.03
C ASN A 70 -1.87 -11.33 -17.27
N ALA A 71 -1.60 -12.63 -17.41
CA ALA A 71 -0.27 -13.14 -17.72
C ALA A 71 0.24 -12.70 -19.10
N TRP A 72 -0.63 -12.65 -20.10
CA TRP A 72 -0.30 -12.16 -21.44
C TRP A 72 -0.04 -10.66 -21.46
N VAL A 73 -0.87 -9.84 -20.80
CA VAL A 73 -0.65 -8.38 -20.69
C VAL A 73 0.68 -8.10 -20.00
N LEU A 74 0.95 -8.79 -18.89
CA LEU A 74 2.25 -8.77 -18.20
C LEU A 74 3.40 -9.05 -19.16
N SER A 75 3.32 -10.15 -19.93
CA SER A 75 4.36 -10.57 -20.87
C SER A 75 4.57 -9.66 -22.08
N ASN A 76 3.55 -8.89 -22.49
CA ASN A 76 3.67 -7.98 -23.64
C ASN A 76 4.09 -6.57 -23.22
N MET A 77 3.73 -6.14 -22.02
CA MET A 77 4.22 -4.89 -21.44
C MET A 77 5.70 -4.97 -21.04
N THR A 78 6.26 -6.18 -20.91
CA THR A 78 7.68 -6.42 -20.62
C THR A 78 8.59 -6.38 -21.85
N GLY A 79 8.06 -6.32 -23.08
CA GLY A 79 8.83 -6.32 -24.33
C GLY A 79 9.59 -7.64 -24.63
N PRO A 80 9.90 -7.95 -25.90
CA PRO A 80 10.69 -9.12 -26.26
C PRO A 80 12.18 -8.87 -25.99
N GLY A 81 12.69 -9.47 -24.92
CA GLY A 81 14.11 -9.44 -24.56
C GLY A 81 14.38 -8.66 -23.27
N GLU A 82 14.61 -9.41 -22.20
CA GLU A 82 15.37 -8.97 -21.01
C GLU A 82 14.95 -7.67 -20.31
N THR A 83 13.66 -7.35 -20.24
CA THR A 83 13.19 -6.37 -19.25
C THR A 83 11.98 -6.92 -18.51
N PHE A 84 12.23 -7.49 -17.33
CA PHE A 84 11.21 -7.79 -16.33
C PHE A 84 10.53 -6.48 -15.91
N VAL A 85 9.58 -5.98 -16.70
CA VAL A 85 8.55 -5.09 -16.19
C VAL A 85 7.56 -5.95 -15.41
N ASN A 86 8.02 -6.53 -14.29
CA ASN A 86 7.09 -6.92 -13.27
C ASN A 86 6.24 -5.70 -12.99
N ILE A 87 4.94 -5.85 -13.12
CA ILE A 87 4.01 -4.75 -12.94
C ILE A 87 4.08 -4.32 -11.47
N ILE A 88 4.81 -3.22 -11.24
CA ILE A 88 5.22 -2.71 -9.94
C ILE A 88 4.04 -2.09 -9.21
N GLY A 89 3.84 -2.45 -7.94
CA GLY A 89 2.86 -1.84 -7.05
C GLY A 89 1.43 -2.37 -7.23
N ASN A 90 1.25 -3.55 -7.83
CA ASN A 90 -0.08 -4.13 -7.99
C ASN A 90 -0.66 -4.58 -6.65
N ARG A 91 -1.80 -4.00 -6.26
CA ARG A 91 -2.52 -4.44 -5.06
C ARG A 91 -3.18 -5.80 -5.33
N PRO A 92 -3.26 -6.71 -4.34
CA PRO A 92 -3.96 -7.96 -4.50
C PRO A 92 -5.42 -7.74 -4.86
N ASN A 93 -5.92 -8.51 -5.83
CA ASN A 93 -7.34 -8.59 -6.14
C ASN A 93 -8.14 -9.04 -4.92
N ARG A 94 -9.42 -8.65 -4.86
CA ARG A 94 -10.32 -9.10 -3.78
C ARG A 94 -10.38 -10.63 -3.75
N GLY A 95 -10.16 -11.22 -2.57
CA GLY A 95 -10.20 -12.67 -2.36
C GLY A 95 -8.86 -13.38 -2.54
N VAL A 96 -7.84 -12.71 -3.07
CA VAL A 96 -6.47 -13.25 -3.11
C VAL A 96 -5.85 -13.12 -1.72
N THR A 97 -5.46 -14.26 -1.15
CA THR A 97 -4.84 -14.35 0.18
C THR A 97 -3.45 -14.98 0.15
N GLU A 98 -3.03 -15.52 -0.99
CA GLU A 98 -1.70 -16.10 -1.15
C GLU A 98 -0.63 -15.02 -1.00
N ASP A 99 0.34 -15.28 -0.12
CA ASP A 99 1.43 -14.36 0.25
C ASP A 99 0.97 -12.94 0.67
N VAL A 100 -0.26 -12.83 1.15
CA VAL A 100 -0.82 -11.61 1.74
C VAL A 100 -0.89 -11.78 3.25
N HIS A 101 -0.25 -10.87 3.98
CA HIS A 101 -0.15 -10.93 5.44
C HIS A 101 -0.81 -9.70 6.07
N ILE A 102 -1.27 -9.86 7.31
CA ILE A 102 -1.93 -8.79 8.07
C ILE A 102 -1.19 -8.56 9.38
N VAL A 103 -0.88 -7.30 9.69
CA VAL A 103 -0.40 -6.86 10.99
C VAL A 103 -1.53 -6.12 11.69
N SER A 104 -2.14 -6.77 12.67
CA SER A 104 -3.24 -6.20 13.46
C SER A 104 -2.75 -5.14 14.44
N PHE A 105 -3.62 -4.16 14.72
CA PHE A 105 -3.35 -3.16 15.74
C PHE A 105 -3.97 -3.58 17.08
N PRO A 106 -3.28 -3.41 18.22
CA PRO A 106 -3.81 -3.83 19.52
C PRO A 106 -5.04 -3.01 19.96
N ASP A 107 -5.20 -1.80 19.41
CA ASP A 107 -6.23 -0.83 19.75
C ASP A 107 -7.25 -0.59 18.63
N SER A 108 -7.24 -1.41 17.57
CA SER A 108 -8.20 -1.34 16.48
C SER A 108 -8.50 -2.72 15.90
N GLN A 109 -9.78 -3.07 15.80
CA GLN A 109 -10.21 -4.35 15.24
C GLN A 109 -10.35 -4.32 13.71
N ASN A 110 -10.55 -3.13 13.13
CA ASN A 110 -10.89 -2.97 11.72
C ASN A 110 -9.72 -2.43 10.89
N LEU A 111 -8.78 -1.73 11.52
CA LEU A 111 -7.62 -1.15 10.83
C LEU A 111 -6.38 -2.01 11.07
N CYS A 112 -5.66 -2.33 10.00
CA CYS A 112 -4.42 -3.09 10.05
C CYS A 112 -3.41 -2.55 9.03
N ILE A 113 -2.19 -3.11 9.06
CA ILE A 113 -1.27 -3.05 7.92
C ILE A 113 -1.45 -4.31 7.09
N ARG A 114 -1.66 -4.16 5.79
CA ARG A 114 -1.62 -5.25 4.83
C ARG A 114 -0.24 -5.30 4.19
N VAL A 115 0.37 -6.47 4.18
CA VAL A 115 1.67 -6.76 3.56
C VAL A 115 1.42 -7.66 2.36
N PHE A 116 1.96 -7.32 1.18
CA PHE A 116 1.70 -8.06 -0.05
C PHE A 116 2.85 -7.91 -1.06
N PRO A 117 2.96 -8.78 -2.07
CA PRO A 117 4.12 -8.81 -2.94
C PRO A 117 4.26 -7.59 -3.86
N GLY A 118 3.17 -7.25 -4.54
CA GLY A 118 3.09 -6.08 -5.42
C GLY A 118 4.09 -6.05 -6.56
N GLY A 119 4.57 -7.21 -7.04
CA GLY A 119 5.50 -7.30 -8.17
C GLY A 119 6.95 -7.00 -7.80
N PHE A 120 7.32 -7.08 -6.52
CA PHE A 120 8.66 -6.81 -5.99
C PHE A 120 9.36 -8.04 -5.41
N GLU A 121 8.84 -9.23 -5.71
CA GLU A 121 9.31 -10.52 -5.23
C GLU A 121 10.78 -10.77 -5.58
N GLU A 122 11.16 -10.50 -6.82
CA GLU A 122 12.53 -10.70 -7.31
C GLU A 122 13.55 -9.77 -6.65
N PHE A 123 13.09 -8.62 -6.16
CA PHE A 123 13.92 -7.64 -5.45
C PHE A 123 13.97 -7.90 -3.94
N GLY A 124 13.35 -8.98 -3.46
CA GLY A 124 13.29 -9.31 -2.03
C GLY A 124 12.57 -8.22 -1.24
N GLN A 125 11.46 -7.69 -1.77
CA GLN A 125 10.65 -6.68 -1.11
C GLN A 125 9.17 -7.05 -1.07
N TYR A 126 8.46 -6.43 -0.13
CA TYR A 126 7.01 -6.39 -0.05
C TYR A 126 6.53 -4.94 -0.09
N PHE A 127 5.27 -4.74 -0.48
CA PHE A 127 4.55 -3.53 -0.18
C PHE A 127 3.77 -3.66 1.12
N ILE A 128 3.69 -2.54 1.85
CA ILE A 128 2.80 -2.35 2.97
C ILE A 128 1.86 -1.17 2.74
N GLU A 129 0.66 -1.25 3.30
CA GLU A 129 -0.32 -0.16 3.30
C GLU A 129 -1.27 -0.26 4.49
N PHE A 130 -1.96 0.84 4.81
CA PHE A 130 -3.08 0.80 5.75
C PHE A 130 -4.31 0.19 5.06
N PHE A 131 -4.99 -0.72 5.76
CA PHE A 131 -6.10 -1.48 5.20
C PHE A 131 -7.24 -1.60 6.21
N ASP A 132 -8.47 -1.37 5.75
CA ASP A 132 -9.68 -1.56 6.54
C ASP A 132 -10.31 -2.92 6.20
N LEU A 133 -10.37 -3.79 7.21
CA LEU A 133 -10.89 -5.15 7.14
C LEU A 133 -12.41 -5.18 6.90
N THR A 134 -13.13 -4.11 7.29
CA THR A 134 -14.58 -4.00 7.13
C THR A 134 -14.94 -3.75 5.67
N THR A 135 -14.34 -2.72 5.09
CA THR A 135 -14.58 -2.31 3.70
C THR A 135 -13.76 -3.12 2.70
N ARG A 136 -12.77 -3.89 3.19
CA ARG A 136 -11.79 -4.65 2.41
C ARG A 136 -11.12 -3.75 1.36
N ALA A 137 -10.66 -2.60 1.81
CA ALA A 137 -10.07 -1.57 0.97
C ALA A 137 -8.83 -0.94 1.61
N PRO A 138 -7.83 -0.54 0.80
CA PRO A 138 -6.77 0.30 1.29
C PRO A 138 -7.34 1.63 1.76
N VAL A 139 -6.75 2.18 2.81
CA VAL A 139 -7.11 3.49 3.36
C VAL A 139 -5.86 4.36 3.49
N ARG A 140 -6.07 5.67 3.56
CA ARG A 140 -4.98 6.63 3.77
C ARG A 140 -4.32 6.39 5.13
N ALA A 141 -3.01 6.62 5.24
CA ALA A 141 -2.36 6.58 6.54
C ALA A 141 -3.00 7.64 7.47
N PRO A 142 -3.34 7.29 8.72
CA PRO A 142 -3.76 8.30 9.68
C PRO A 142 -2.66 9.36 9.85
N ALA A 143 -3.07 10.61 10.06
CA ALA A 143 -2.14 11.73 10.14
C ALA A 143 -1.02 11.48 11.17
N SER A 144 0.21 11.87 10.80
CA SER A 144 1.40 11.76 11.65
C SER A 144 1.79 10.31 12.04
N CYS A 145 1.32 9.31 11.30
CA CYS A 145 1.86 7.96 11.40
C CYS A 145 3.24 7.88 10.74
N GLU A 146 4.16 7.14 11.37
CA GLU A 146 5.52 6.96 10.85
C GLU A 146 5.95 5.51 10.99
N PHE A 147 6.49 4.95 9.90
CA PHE A 147 7.21 3.68 9.95
C PHE A 147 8.69 3.95 10.14
N ILE A 148 9.26 3.30 11.15
CA ILE A 148 10.66 3.45 11.53
C ILE A 148 11.29 2.06 11.51
N SER A 149 12.41 1.93 10.79
CA SER A 149 13.17 0.69 10.76
C SER A 149 13.73 0.39 12.15
N ASN A 150 13.60 -0.87 12.58
CA ASN A 150 14.19 -1.36 13.82
C ASN A 150 15.34 -2.32 13.52
N TYR A 151 16.33 -2.36 14.42
CA TYR A 151 17.57 -3.09 14.21
C TYR A 151 17.53 -4.43 14.94
N ARG A 152 17.87 -5.51 14.23
CA ARG A 152 18.25 -6.80 14.82
C ARG A 152 19.49 -7.30 14.10
N PRO A 153 20.46 -7.92 14.81
CA PRO A 153 21.55 -8.64 14.16
C PRO A 153 21.03 -9.58 13.07
N GLY A 154 21.62 -9.50 11.87
CA GLY A 154 21.22 -10.31 10.71
C GLY A 154 20.06 -9.77 9.87
N SER A 155 19.48 -8.60 10.20
CA SER A 155 18.45 -7.94 9.38
C SER A 155 19.07 -6.83 8.53
N LEU A 156 18.64 -6.72 7.27
CA LEU A 156 18.87 -5.50 6.49
C LEU A 156 18.19 -4.33 7.23
N CYS A 157 18.89 -3.21 7.34
CA CYS A 157 18.33 -1.99 7.93
C CYS A 157 18.30 -0.86 6.91
N MET A 158 17.14 -0.22 6.78
CA MET A 158 16.96 1.00 6.01
C MET A 158 16.91 2.18 6.98
N PRO A 159 17.95 3.03 7.07
CA PRO A 159 17.92 4.15 8.00
C PRO A 159 16.85 5.17 7.59
N GLY A 160 16.20 5.76 8.59
CA GLY A 160 15.25 6.85 8.39
C GLY A 160 13.78 6.45 8.40
N LYS A 161 12.92 7.43 8.12
CA LYS A 161 11.47 7.25 8.03
C LYS A 161 11.14 6.67 6.67
N LEU A 162 10.24 5.69 6.64
CA LEU A 162 9.78 5.15 5.38
C LEU A 162 8.99 6.21 4.60
N VAL A 163 9.38 6.40 3.34
CA VAL A 163 8.69 7.31 2.42
C VAL A 163 7.68 6.52 1.59
N THR A 164 6.55 7.15 1.29
CA THR A 164 5.52 6.55 0.43
C THR A 164 6.09 6.35 -0.96
N TRP A 165 5.70 5.27 -1.64
CA TRP A 165 6.09 4.99 -3.01
C TRP A 165 5.72 6.14 -3.95
N GLN A 166 4.54 6.73 -3.80
CA GLN A 166 4.11 7.89 -4.58
C GLN A 166 5.12 9.04 -4.50
N LYS A 167 5.53 9.43 -3.28
CA LYS A 167 6.56 10.46 -3.08
C LYS A 167 7.92 10.08 -3.64
N THR A 168 8.34 8.81 -3.55
CA THR A 168 9.61 8.33 -4.13
C THR A 168 9.68 8.61 -5.63
N TRP A 169 8.55 8.51 -6.33
CA TRP A 169 8.45 8.75 -7.77
C TRP A 169 7.98 10.18 -8.12
N GLY A 170 7.89 11.08 -7.14
CA GLY A 170 7.47 12.47 -7.38
C GLY A 170 5.99 12.65 -7.67
N PHE A 171 5.15 11.65 -7.40
CA PHE A 171 3.70 11.79 -7.51
C PHE A 171 3.11 12.50 -6.29
N ASP A 172 2.20 13.44 -6.54
CA ASP A 172 1.48 14.12 -5.47
C ASP A 172 0.44 13.18 -4.83
N VAL A 173 0.49 13.11 -3.51
CA VAL A 173 -0.42 12.30 -2.69
C VAL A 173 -1.65 13.17 -2.44
N GLY A 174 -2.55 13.19 -3.43
CA GLY A 174 -3.82 13.91 -3.31
C GLY A 174 -4.60 13.51 -2.05
N GLU A 175 -5.49 14.37 -1.58
CA GLU A 175 -6.17 14.28 -0.27
C GLU A 175 -6.88 12.93 -0.02
N ASN A 176 -7.27 12.23 -1.09
CA ASN A 176 -7.97 10.94 -1.08
C ASN A 176 -7.12 9.75 -1.54
N SER A 177 -5.81 9.92 -1.70
CA SER A 177 -4.94 8.84 -2.15
C SER A 177 -4.56 7.89 -1.00
N THR A 178 -4.39 6.62 -1.36
CA THR A 178 -3.95 5.56 -0.45
C THR A 178 -2.48 5.29 -0.68
N GLU A 179 -1.71 5.35 0.39
CA GLU A 179 -0.25 5.27 0.35
C GLU A 179 0.20 3.80 0.38
N MET A 180 1.26 3.51 -0.38
CA MET A 180 1.97 2.24 -0.30
C MET A 180 3.42 2.53 0.05
N TYR A 181 4.07 1.58 0.70
CA TYR A 181 5.48 1.69 1.06
C TYR A 181 6.18 0.38 0.72
N ALA A 182 7.37 0.46 0.10
CA ALA A 182 8.18 -0.71 -0.20
C ALA A 182 9.11 -1.02 0.97
N VAL A 183 9.17 -2.28 1.41
CA VAL A 183 9.97 -2.72 2.55
C VAL A 183 10.74 -4.01 2.22
N PRO A 184 12.00 -4.17 2.67
CA PRO A 184 12.77 -5.39 2.43
C PRO A 184 12.20 -6.62 3.16
N GLU A 185 12.34 -7.79 2.57
CA GLU A 185 12.10 -9.07 3.24
C GLU A 185 12.94 -9.22 4.51
N GLY A 186 12.36 -9.85 5.54
CA GLY A 186 13.03 -10.07 6.82
C GLY A 186 13.28 -8.83 7.67
N SER A 187 13.00 -7.63 7.14
CA SER A 187 13.18 -6.37 7.87
C SER A 187 12.17 -6.23 9.02
N MET A 188 12.52 -5.43 10.02
CA MET A 188 11.65 -5.13 11.16
C MET A 188 11.29 -3.66 11.20
N TRP A 189 10.02 -3.40 11.49
CA TRP A 189 9.46 -2.07 11.49
C TRP A 189 8.69 -1.78 12.77
N GLU A 190 8.75 -0.53 13.18
CA GLU A 190 7.90 0.04 14.23
C GLU A 190 7.01 1.10 13.59
N LEU A 191 5.69 0.88 13.66
CA LEU A 191 4.71 1.90 13.35
C LEU A 191 4.43 2.74 14.60
N ARG A 192 4.77 4.03 14.53
CA ARG A 192 4.45 5.04 15.55
C ARG A 192 3.16 5.76 15.17
N ARG A 193 2.23 5.81 16.11
CA ARG A 193 0.91 6.43 15.95
C ARG A 193 0.69 7.42 17.10
N PRO A 194 0.29 8.67 16.84
CA PRO A 194 0.13 9.66 17.90
C PRO A 194 -0.82 9.21 19.01
N GLY A 195 -0.35 9.22 20.27
CA GLY A 195 -1.17 8.85 21.43
C GLY A 195 -1.58 7.38 21.50
N LYS A 196 -1.01 6.51 20.65
CA LYS A 196 -1.32 5.07 20.61
C LYS A 196 -0.07 4.22 20.85
N PRO A 197 -0.22 2.96 21.30
CA PRO A 197 0.90 2.03 21.40
C PRO A 197 1.61 1.84 20.05
N HIS A 198 2.94 1.79 20.10
CA HIS A 198 3.77 1.45 18.95
C HIS A 198 3.50 0.01 18.53
N VAL A 199 3.45 -0.25 17.22
CA VAL A 199 3.25 -1.59 16.67
C VAL A 199 4.54 -2.04 16.04
N ARG A 200 5.14 -3.11 16.57
CA ARG A 200 6.36 -3.73 16.02
C ARG A 200 6.00 -4.98 15.25
N PHE A 201 6.57 -5.14 14.07
CA PHE A 201 6.33 -6.27 13.19
C PHE A 201 7.54 -6.58 12.31
N SER A 202 7.62 -7.80 11.81
CA SER A 202 8.62 -8.27 10.85
C SER A 202 7.99 -8.53 9.50
N ILE A 203 8.71 -8.24 8.43
CA ILE A 203 8.35 -8.62 7.07
C ILE A 203 8.74 -10.10 6.86
N PRO A 204 7.84 -10.94 6.31
CA PRO A 204 8.16 -12.33 6.03
C PRO A 204 9.32 -12.46 5.03
N ILE A 205 9.99 -13.61 5.08
CA ILE A 205 11.05 -13.99 4.14
C ILE A 205 10.49 -15.10 3.27
N ARG A 206 10.53 -14.93 1.95
CA ARG A 206 10.11 -15.96 1.01
C ARG A 206 11.19 -17.02 0.89
N VAL A 207 10.79 -18.26 0.66
CA VAL A 207 11.74 -19.31 0.28
C VAL A 207 12.22 -19.01 -1.14
N GLN A 208 13.46 -18.55 -1.29
CA GLN A 208 14.03 -18.29 -2.60
C GLN A 208 14.68 -19.55 -3.15
N ALA A 209 14.00 -20.23 -4.08
CA ALA A 209 14.48 -21.48 -4.68
C ALA A 209 15.78 -21.32 -5.49
N ARG A 210 16.15 -20.08 -5.86
CA ARG A 210 17.26 -19.79 -6.80
C ARG A 210 18.56 -19.34 -6.15
N PHE A 211 18.59 -19.13 -4.84
CA PHE A 211 19.81 -18.69 -4.15
C PHE A 211 20.38 -19.86 -3.34
N PRO A 212 21.53 -20.43 -3.74
CA PRO A 212 22.15 -21.50 -2.98
C PRO A 212 22.49 -20.99 -1.57
N VAL A 213 22.14 -21.78 -0.56
CA VAL A 213 22.46 -21.46 0.83
C VAL A 213 23.98 -21.55 1.00
N ALA A 214 24.58 -20.51 1.60
CA ALA A 214 25.98 -20.57 1.98
C ALA A 214 26.20 -21.72 2.97
N ILE A 215 26.97 -22.72 2.56
CA ILE A 215 27.39 -23.81 3.43
C ILE A 215 28.69 -23.41 4.14
N PRO A 216 28.83 -23.69 5.45
CA PRO A 216 30.10 -23.45 6.14
C PRO A 216 31.24 -24.16 5.41
N TYR A 217 32.34 -23.44 5.19
CA TYR A 217 33.57 -24.08 4.75
C TYR A 217 34.09 -24.94 5.91
N VAL A 218 34.04 -26.25 5.74
CA VAL A 218 34.65 -27.21 6.66
C VAL A 218 36.02 -27.55 6.08
N ALA A 219 37.07 -27.02 6.71
CA ALA A 219 38.46 -27.40 6.44
C ALA A 219 38.86 -28.60 7.28
#